data_AF-A0A0C2FXD8-F1
#
_entry.id   AF-A0A0C2FXD8-F1
#
_cell.length_a   1.000
_cell.length_b   1.000
_cell.length_c   1.000
_cell.angle_alpha   90.00
_cell.angle_beta   90.00
_cell.angle_gamma   90.00
#
_symmetry.space_group_name_H-M   'P 1'
#
loop_
_entity.id
_entity.type
_entity.pdbx_description
1 polymer ?
#
loop_
_entity_poly.entity_id
_entity_poly.type
_entity_poly.pdbx_seq_one_letter_code
_entity_poly.pdbx_strand_id
1 'polypeptide(L)'
;ILPQTDNWPGTEKFLRSVVDVLLNYIREENVRTNKILEFHHPAEMQQLIDLSIPENPQDLQHLVKECEKVLRLGVRTGHPRFFNQISCGLDLVSMAGEWLTATANTNMSVFNSGRRI
;
A
#
# COMPACT_ATOMS: atom_id res chain seq x y z
N ILE A 1 -6.72 -16.32 7.30
CA ILE A 1 -6.23 -14.93 7.41
C ILE A 1 -5.09 -14.94 8.42
N LEU A 2 -3.93 -14.45 8.01
CA LEU A 2 -2.65 -14.52 8.74
C LEU A 2 -2.67 -13.53 9.94
N PRO A 3 -1.84 -13.70 10.98
CA PRO A 3 -0.77 -14.69 11.13
C PRO A 3 -1.32 -16.05 11.59
N GLN A 4 -0.99 -17.11 10.85
CA GLN A 4 -1.20 -18.48 11.31
C GLN A 4 0.08 -18.93 12.02
N THR A 5 0.01 -19.23 13.32
CA THR A 5 1.15 -19.68 14.13
C THR A 5 1.87 -20.88 13.52
N ASP A 6 1.12 -21.74 12.82
CA ASP A 6 1.64 -22.97 12.23
C ASP A 6 2.16 -22.77 10.79
N ASN A 7 1.93 -21.59 10.20
CA ASN A 7 2.36 -21.23 8.85
C ASN A 7 3.01 -19.85 8.81
N TRP A 8 4.03 -19.68 9.64
CA TRP A 8 4.89 -18.51 9.60
C TRP A 8 5.55 -18.29 8.23
N PRO A 9 6.08 -19.32 7.52
CA PRO A 9 6.67 -19.12 6.19
C PRO A 9 5.68 -18.53 5.17
N GLY A 10 4.41 -18.93 5.22
CA GLY A 10 3.35 -18.34 4.38
C GLY A 10 3.05 -16.89 4.74
N THR A 11 3.03 -16.58 6.04
CA THR A 11 2.84 -15.20 6.54
C THR A 11 3.97 -14.28 6.06
N GLU A 12 5.21 -14.71 6.27
CA GLU A 12 6.40 -13.96 5.86
C GLU A 12 6.44 -13.77 4.34
N LYS A 13 6.18 -14.83 3.57
CA LYS A 13 6.14 -14.76 2.10
C LYS A 13 5.13 -13.71 1.63
N PHE A 14 3.91 -13.72 2.18
CA PHE A 14 2.89 -12.75 1.81
C PHE A 14 3.31 -11.30 2.11
N LEU A 15 3.78 -11.03 3.34
CA LEU A 15 4.21 -9.69 3.73
C LEU A 15 5.39 -9.19 2.90
N ARG A 16 6.36 -10.07 2.59
CA ARG A 16 7.48 -9.73 1.69
C ARG A 16 7.00 -9.35 0.30
N SER A 17 6.06 -10.11 -0.28
CA SER A 17 5.48 -9.77 -1.59
C SER A 17 4.78 -8.41 -1.59
N VAL A 18 4.08 -8.04 -0.51
CA VAL A 18 3.50 -6.70 -0.37
C VAL A 18 4.59 -5.63 -0.28
N VAL A 19 5.62 -5.85 0.54
CA VAL A 19 6.75 -4.91 0.68
C VAL A 19 7.49 -4.72 -0.65
N ASP A 20 7.68 -5.79 -1.44
CA ASP A 20 8.32 -5.70 -2.75
C ASP A 20 7.53 -4.80 -3.72
N VAL A 21 6.19 -4.91 -3.72
CA VAL A 21 5.30 -4.02 -4.49
C VAL A 21 5.48 -2.55 -4.03
N LEU A 22 5.49 -2.30 -2.72
CA LEU A 22 5.68 -0.96 -2.18
C LEU A 22 7.06 -0.38 -2.54
N LEU A 23 8.13 -1.17 -2.41
CA LEU A 23 9.49 -0.75 -2.77
C LEU A 23 9.63 -0.43 -4.26
N ASN A 24 8.98 -1.21 -5.13
CA ASN A 24 8.94 -0.92 -6.55
C ASN A 24 8.18 0.38 -6.85
N TYR A 25 7.04 0.61 -6.19
CA TYR A 25 6.31 1.87 -6.31
C TYR A 25 7.16 3.08 -5.89
N ILE A 26 7.81 3.01 -4.73
CA ILE A 26 8.70 4.06 -4.20
C ILE A 26 9.84 4.38 -5.19
N ARG A 27 10.45 3.34 -5.77
CA ARG A 27 11.53 3.48 -6.76
C ARG A 27 11.06 4.28 -7.98
N GLU A 28 9.83 4.04 -8.42
CA GLU A 28 9.25 4.70 -9.59
C GLU A 28 8.68 6.09 -9.29
N GLU A 29 8.31 6.36 -8.04
CA GLU A 29 7.61 7.59 -7.63
C GLU A 29 8.42 8.86 -7.93
N ASN A 30 9.74 8.81 -7.72
CA ASN A 30 10.63 9.96 -7.90
C ASN A 30 11.23 10.05 -9.32
N VAL A 31 10.83 9.16 -10.23
CA VAL A 31 11.34 9.15 -11.61
C VAL A 31 10.59 10.18 -12.44
N ARG A 32 11.26 11.28 -12.80
CA ARG A 32 10.66 12.43 -13.52
C ARG A 32 10.07 12.11 -14.91
N THR A 33 10.47 10.99 -15.50
CA THR A 33 9.95 10.53 -16.80
C THR A 33 8.66 9.74 -16.66
N ASN A 34 8.30 9.31 -15.45
CA ASN A 34 7.08 8.56 -15.20
C ASN A 34 5.86 9.50 -15.23
N LYS A 35 4.70 8.93 -15.56
CA LYS A 35 3.44 9.65 -15.49
C LYS A 35 3.05 9.81 -14.02
N ILE A 36 2.60 11.02 -13.66
CA ILE A 36 2.03 11.32 -12.34
C ILE A 36 0.73 10.53 -12.12
N LEU A 37 -0.06 10.41 -13.17
CA LEU A 37 -1.35 9.73 -13.17
C LEU A 37 -1.61 9.19 -14.58
N GLU A 38 -2.04 7.94 -14.66
CA GLU A 38 -2.69 7.41 -15.85
C GLU A 38 -4.18 7.73 -15.75
N PHE A 39 -4.60 8.86 -16.32
CA PHE A 39 -5.97 9.35 -16.15
C PHE A 39 -6.95 8.48 -16.94
N HIS A 40 -8.00 8.03 -16.23
CA HIS A 40 -9.13 7.27 -16.76
C HIS A 40 -10.42 7.86 -16.20
N HIS A 41 -11.47 7.95 -17.02
CA HIS A 41 -12.79 8.32 -16.52
C HIS A 41 -13.36 7.22 -15.61
N PRO A 42 -14.29 7.53 -14.69
CA PRO A 42 -14.81 6.53 -13.74
C PRO A 42 -15.36 5.26 -14.39
N ALA A 43 -16.03 5.37 -15.55
CA ALA A 43 -16.55 4.23 -16.29
C ALA A 43 -15.45 3.34 -16.88
N GLU A 44 -14.33 3.93 -17.32
CA GLU A 44 -13.15 3.21 -17.81
C GLU A 44 -12.39 2.57 -16.65
N MET A 45 -12.29 3.27 -15.52
CA MET A 45 -11.63 2.76 -14.31
C MET A 45 -12.32 1.50 -13.76
N GLN A 46 -13.66 1.44 -13.78
CA GLN A 46 -14.42 0.25 -13.38
C GLN A 46 -14.13 -0.99 -14.25
N GLN A 47 -13.71 -0.80 -15.50
CA GLN A 47 -13.31 -1.89 -16.38
C GLN A 47 -11.86 -2.31 -16.10
N LEU A 48 -11.04 -1.36 -15.64
CA LEU A 48 -9.65 -1.61 -15.34
C LEU A 48 -9.49 -2.29 -13.99
N ILE A 49 -10.23 -1.89 -12.95
CA ILE A 49 -10.12 -2.46 -11.59
C ILE A 49 -11.49 -2.84 -11.03
N ASP A 50 -11.61 -4.07 -10.55
CA ASP A 50 -12.79 -4.55 -9.85
C ASP A 50 -12.61 -4.33 -8.35
N LEU A 51 -13.43 -3.45 -7.79
CA LEU A 51 -13.44 -3.12 -6.36
C LEU A 51 -14.59 -3.80 -5.62
N SER A 52 -15.31 -4.71 -6.27
CA SER A 52 -16.36 -5.49 -5.63
C SER A 52 -15.77 -6.46 -4.60
N ILE A 53 -16.52 -6.71 -3.53
CA ILE A 53 -16.11 -7.66 -2.49
C ILE A 53 -16.62 -9.04 -2.93
N PRO A 54 -15.73 -10.00 -3.27
CA PRO A 54 -16.15 -11.31 -3.73
C PRO A 54 -16.79 -12.11 -2.58
N GLU A 55 -17.79 -12.93 -2.89
CA GLU A 55 -18.43 -13.82 -1.91
C GLU A 55 -17.49 -14.90 -1.39
N ASN A 56 -16.55 -15.34 -2.23
CA ASN A 56 -15.57 -16.38 -1.91
C ASN A 56 -14.18 -15.78 -1.67
N PRO A 57 -13.39 -16.35 -0.75
CA PRO A 57 -12.02 -15.91 -0.50
C PRO A 57 -11.16 -16.09 -1.75
N GLN A 58 -10.29 -15.10 -1.98
CA GLN A 58 -9.31 -15.12 -3.06
C GLN A 58 -7.95 -15.57 -2.56
N ASP A 59 -7.10 -16.01 -3.48
CA ASP A 59 -5.71 -16.36 -3.18
C ASP A 59 -4.89 -15.13 -2.78
N LEU A 60 -3.90 -15.31 -1.90
CA LEU A 60 -3.05 -14.22 -1.43
C LEU A 60 -2.21 -13.60 -2.56
N GLN A 61 -1.81 -14.36 -3.58
CA GLN A 61 -1.10 -13.80 -4.74
C GLN A 61 -2.01 -12.93 -5.60
N HIS A 62 -3.30 -13.25 -5.68
CA HIS A 62 -4.27 -12.39 -6.35
C HIS A 62 -4.39 -11.05 -5.62
N LEU A 63 -4.50 -11.08 -4.29
CA LEU A 63 -4.56 -9.86 -3.48
C LEU A 63 -3.33 -8.95 -3.69
N VAL A 64 -2.11 -9.52 -3.72
CA VAL A 64 -0.88 -8.75 -3.98
C VAL A 64 -0.92 -8.07 -5.35
N LYS A 65 -1.41 -8.76 -6.38
CA LYS A 65 -1.55 -8.19 -7.73
C LYS A 65 -2.57 -7.06 -7.78
N GLU A 66 -3.69 -7.19 -7.06
CA GLU A 66 -4.67 -6.11 -6.96
C GLU A 66 -4.08 -4.90 -6.22
N CYS A 67 -3.27 -5.09 -5.17
CA CYS A 67 -2.55 -3.98 -4.52
C CYS A 67 -1.62 -3.23 -5.50
N GLU A 68 -0.84 -3.96 -6.30
CA GLU A 68 0.03 -3.37 -7.33
C GLU A 68 -0.78 -2.54 -8.34
N LYS A 69 -1.93 -3.07 -8.75
CA LYS A 69 -2.84 -2.42 -9.71
C LYS A 69 -3.47 -1.16 -9.16
N VAL A 70 -3.91 -1.17 -7.90
CA VAL A 70 -4.41 0.03 -7.19
C VAL A 70 -3.34 1.12 -7.18
N LEU A 71 -2.10 0.77 -6.82
CA LEU A 71 -1.00 1.74 -6.78
C LEU A 71 -0.66 2.30 -8.17
N ARG A 72 -0.69 1.46 -9.21
CA ARG A 72 -0.40 1.87 -10.58
C ARG A 72 -1.44 2.85 -11.14
N LEU A 73 -2.72 2.60 -10.87
CA LEU A 73 -3.83 3.44 -11.34
C LEU A 73 -4.04 4.69 -10.45
N GLY A 74 -3.44 4.69 -9.27
CA GLY A 74 -3.44 5.81 -8.34
C GLY A 74 -2.65 7.03 -8.81
N VAL A 75 -2.83 8.14 -8.10
CA VAL A 75 -2.05 9.36 -8.30
C VAL A 75 -0.73 9.24 -7.55
N ARG A 76 0.38 9.51 -8.24
CA ARG A 76 1.72 9.59 -7.67
C ARG A 76 1.94 10.93 -6.96
N THR A 77 1.49 11.02 -5.72
CA THR A 77 1.57 12.24 -4.91
C THR A 77 3.00 12.59 -4.47
N GLY A 78 3.92 11.62 -4.50
CA GLY A 78 5.33 11.81 -4.23
C GLY A 78 6.13 12.32 -5.42
N HIS A 79 5.52 12.41 -6.60
CA HIS A 79 6.23 12.77 -7.83
C HIS A 79 6.73 14.24 -7.80
N PRO A 80 7.98 14.54 -8.22
CA PRO A 80 8.57 15.89 -8.15
C PRO A 80 7.83 16.99 -8.91
N ARG A 81 6.91 16.62 -9.79
CA ARG A 81 6.07 17.53 -10.59
C ARG A 81 4.61 17.55 -10.15
N PHE A 82 4.28 16.92 -9.02
CA PHE A 82 2.94 16.95 -8.44
C PHE A 82 2.79 18.17 -7.54
N PHE A 83 2.04 19.17 -8.00
CA PHE A 83 1.81 20.45 -7.30
C PHE A 83 0.32 20.70 -7.01
N ASN A 84 -0.50 19.65 -7.08
CA ASN A 84 -1.95 19.80 -6.99
C ASN A 84 -2.45 20.03 -5.54
N GLN A 85 -1.64 19.68 -4.54
CA GLN A 85 -2.02 19.78 -3.12
C GLN A 85 -0.88 20.37 -2.29
N ILE A 86 -1.23 20.90 -1.11
CA ILE A 86 -0.28 21.40 -0.10
C ILE A 86 0.53 20.27 0.56
N SER A 87 -0.03 19.06 0.58
CA SER A 87 0.63 17.84 1.03
C SER A 87 1.11 17.08 -0.20
N CYS A 88 2.41 17.13 -0.46
CA CYS A 88 3.06 16.47 -1.58
C CYS A 88 4.42 15.90 -1.14
N GLY A 89 4.94 14.97 -1.93
CA GLY A 89 6.20 14.31 -1.60
C GLY A 89 5.99 13.04 -0.77
N LEU A 90 7.04 12.23 -0.72
CA LEU A 90 7.07 10.97 0.01
C LEU A 90 8.28 10.98 0.95
N ASP A 91 8.04 11.17 2.25
CA ASP A 91 9.08 11.08 3.28
C ASP A 91 9.22 9.63 3.75
N LEU A 92 10.40 9.04 3.50
CA LEU A 92 10.68 7.65 3.82
C LEU A 92 10.71 7.36 5.33
N VAL A 93 11.10 8.34 6.15
CA VAL A 93 11.14 8.20 7.61
C VAL A 93 9.72 8.22 8.16
N SER A 94 8.87 9.13 7.68
CA SER A 94 7.47 9.17 8.06
C SER A 94 6.74 7.89 7.65
N MET A 95 6.95 7.40 6.43
CA MET A 95 6.35 6.14 5.95
C MET A 95 6.81 4.93 6.78
N ALA A 96 8.09 4.84 7.12
CA ALA A 96 8.59 3.79 8.01
C ALA A 96 7.94 3.87 9.41
N GLY A 97 7.72 5.09 9.91
CA GLY A 97 6.97 5.34 11.14
C GLY A 97 5.53 4.87 11.08
N GLU A 98 4.85 5.05 9.94
CA GLU A 98 3.49 4.53 9.72
C GLU A 98 3.46 3.01 9.72
N TRP A 99 4.40 2.35 9.04
CA TRP A 99 4.51 0.89 9.03
C TRP A 99 4.77 0.33 10.44
N LEU A 100 5.65 0.99 11.20
CA LEU A 100 5.93 0.63 12.59
C LEU A 100 4.69 0.80 13.46
N THR A 101 3.98 1.91 13.32
CA THR A 101 2.75 2.21 14.08
C THR A 101 1.65 1.20 13.78
N ALA A 102 1.45 0.87 12.50
CA ALA A 102 0.49 -0.14 12.06
C ALA A 102 0.83 -1.54 12.58
N THR A 103 2.12 -1.88 12.67
CA THR A 103 2.59 -3.14 13.25
C THR A 103 2.37 -3.19 14.76
N ALA A 104 2.58 -2.08 15.46
CA ALA A 104 2.32 -2.00 16.90
C ALA A 104 0.82 -2.06 17.24
N ASN A 105 -0.05 -1.59 16.33
CA ASN A 105 -1.52 -1.64 16.42
C ASN A 105 -2.07 -1.29 17.81
N THR A 106 -1.52 -0.24 18.43
CA THR A 106 -1.92 0.21 19.77
C THR A 106 -3.00 1.28 19.68
N ASN A 107 -3.86 1.38 20.71
CA ASN A 107 -4.83 2.46 20.79
C ASN A 107 -4.24 3.65 21.57
N MET A 108 -4.26 4.85 20.96
CA MET A 108 -3.78 6.09 21.58
C MET A 108 -4.61 6.52 22.80
N SER A 109 -5.83 6.01 22.96
CA SER A 109 -6.74 6.38 24.05
C SER A 109 -6.33 5.85 25.42
N VAL A 110 -5.46 4.84 25.50
CA VAL A 110 -5.05 4.22 26.75
C VAL A 110 -3.53 4.30 26.90
N PHE A 111 -3.05 5.14 27.83
CA PHE A 111 -1.63 5.36 28.12
C PHE A 111 -0.82 4.07 28.31
N ASN A 112 -1.44 3.02 28.84
CA ASN A 112 -0.78 1.72 29.09
C ASN A 112 -0.62 0.86 27.82
N SER A 113 -1.39 1.12 26.76
CA SER A 113 -1.36 0.32 25.54
C SER A 113 -0.16 0.62 24.64
N GLY A 114 0.45 1.81 24.76
CA GLY A 114 1.64 2.21 23.98
C GLY A 114 2.99 1.90 24.64
N ARG A 115 3.02 1.35 25.87
CA ARG A 115 4.24 1.17 26.70
C ARG A 115 4.76 -0.26 26.77
N ARG A 116 4.39 -1.14 25.83
CA ARG A 116 5.00 -2.47 25.65
C ARG A 116 5.99 -2.46 24.47
N ILE A 117 7.03 -1.65 24.61
CA ILE A 117 8.30 -1.75 23.88
C ILE A 117 9.42 -1.68 24.92
#